data_AF-T1RY97-F1
#
_entry.id   AF-T1RY97-F1
#
_cell.length_a   1.000
_cell.length_b   1.000
_cell.length_c   1.000
_cell.angle_alpha   90.00
_cell.angle_beta   90.00
_cell.angle_gamma   90.00
#
_symmetry.space_group_name_H-M   'P 1'
#
loop_
_entity.id
_entity.type
_entity.pdbx_description
1 polymer ?
#
loop_
_entity_poly.entity_id
_entity_poly.type
_entity_poly.pdbx_seq_one_letter_code
_entity_poly.pdbx_strand_id
1 'polypeptide(L)'
;MATWSNFNFQNSASPLMEQIIFFHDHTLIILIMITILISYLMINLFFNKYTNRFLIEGQMIELIWTILPAFTLIFIALPSLRLLYLLDELNNPLITLKSIGHQWYWSYEYSDFSNVEFDSYMIQSPENMNNFRLLDVDNRIILPMNNQIRILVTATDVIHSWTIPALGIKVDANPGRLNQTSFFINRPGMFFGQCSEICGANHSFMPIVIESISTENFIKWIN
;
A
#
# COMPACT_ATOMS: atom_id res chain seq x y z
N MET A 1 -0.87 5.69 -11.29
CA MET A 1 -1.27 6.77 -10.36
C MET A 1 -2.78 6.76 -10.18
N ALA A 2 -3.29 7.42 -9.15
CA ALA A 2 -4.73 7.62 -8.98
C ALA A 2 -5.30 8.49 -10.10
N THR A 3 -6.44 8.09 -10.66
CA THR A 3 -7.18 8.87 -11.64
C THR A 3 -8.32 9.64 -10.97
N TRP A 4 -8.82 10.67 -11.65
CA TRP A 4 -9.99 11.40 -11.20
C TRP A 4 -11.18 10.47 -11.00
N SER A 5 -11.98 10.73 -9.96
CA SER A 5 -13.17 9.93 -9.61
C SER A 5 -12.92 8.42 -9.45
N ASN A 6 -11.70 8.01 -9.09
CA ASN A 6 -11.43 6.60 -8.81
C ASN A 6 -11.96 6.19 -7.43
N PHE A 7 -12.81 5.17 -7.40
CA PHE A 7 -13.34 4.57 -6.16
C PHE A 7 -12.56 3.34 -5.70
N ASN A 8 -11.81 2.71 -6.60
CA ASN A 8 -11.09 1.47 -6.33
C ASN A 8 -9.60 1.74 -6.07
N PHE A 9 -8.86 0.68 -5.74
CA PHE A 9 -7.40 0.75 -5.72
C PHE A 9 -6.82 1.15 -7.08
N GLN A 10 -5.57 1.62 -7.06
CA GLN A 10 -4.80 1.77 -8.30
C GLN A 10 -4.52 0.39 -8.91
N ASN A 11 -4.42 0.32 -10.23
CA ASN A 11 -4.06 -0.92 -10.92
C ASN A 11 -2.73 -1.46 -10.39
N SER A 12 -2.76 -2.69 -9.86
CA SER A 12 -1.60 -3.39 -9.29
C SER A 12 -0.44 -3.45 -10.29
N ALA A 13 0.78 -3.36 -9.81
CA ALA A 13 2.01 -3.53 -10.59
C ALA A 13 2.94 -4.58 -9.98
N SER A 14 2.50 -5.25 -8.92
CA SER A 14 3.19 -6.36 -8.26
C SER A 14 2.22 -7.52 -8.04
N PRO A 15 2.69 -8.79 -8.00
CA PRO A 15 1.84 -9.93 -7.69
C PRO A 15 1.21 -9.82 -6.30
N LEU A 16 1.93 -9.22 -5.36
CA LEU A 16 1.46 -9.01 -3.99
C LEU A 16 0.30 -8.01 -3.93
N MET A 17 0.37 -6.91 -4.68
CA MET A 17 -0.75 -5.95 -4.75
C MET A 17 -1.99 -6.59 -5.39
N GLU A 18 -1.83 -7.49 -6.36
CA GLU A 18 -2.96 -8.27 -6.90
C GLU A 18 -3.63 -9.11 -5.81
N GLN A 19 -2.84 -9.81 -4.99
CA GLN A 19 -3.38 -10.59 -3.86
C GLN A 19 -4.05 -9.70 -2.80
N ILE A 20 -3.52 -8.49 -2.54
CA ILE A 20 -4.15 -7.51 -1.65
C ILE A 20 -5.51 -7.07 -2.20
N ILE A 21 -5.63 -6.82 -3.52
CA ILE A 21 -6.90 -6.46 -4.16
C ILE A 21 -7.90 -7.62 -4.05
N PHE A 22 -7.49 -8.86 -4.33
CA PHE A 22 -8.38 -10.03 -4.19
C PHE A 22 -8.84 -10.24 -2.74
N PHE A 23 -7.94 -10.07 -1.77
CA PHE A 23 -8.29 -10.15 -0.36
C PHE A 23 -9.27 -9.04 0.03
N HIS A 24 -9.03 -7.80 -0.41
CA HIS A 24 -9.96 -6.70 -0.20
C HIS A 24 -11.35 -7.04 -0.74
N ASP A 25 -11.46 -7.48 -1.98
CA ASP A 25 -12.75 -7.77 -2.61
C ASP A 25 -13.50 -8.89 -1.87
N HIS A 26 -12.79 -9.94 -1.43
CA HIS A 26 -13.35 -10.99 -0.58
C HIS A 26 -13.91 -10.43 0.73
N THR A 27 -13.15 -9.59 1.43
CA THR A 27 -13.63 -8.95 2.67
C THR A 27 -14.79 -8.00 2.44
N LEU A 28 -14.75 -7.24 1.34
CA LEU A 28 -15.78 -6.26 1.00
C LEU A 28 -17.11 -6.95 0.71
N ILE A 29 -17.11 -8.09 0.01
CA ILE A 29 -18.33 -8.89 -0.22
C ILE A 29 -18.97 -9.31 1.10
N ILE A 30 -18.17 -9.80 2.05
CA ILE A 30 -18.67 -10.21 3.38
C ILE A 30 -19.25 -9.01 4.14
N LEU A 31 -18.56 -7.86 4.12
CA LEU A 31 -19.04 -6.63 4.77
C LEU A 31 -20.33 -6.10 4.14
N ILE A 32 -20.44 -6.13 2.80
CA ILE A 32 -21.66 -5.73 2.10
C ILE A 32 -22.82 -6.67 2.47
N MET A 33 -22.59 -7.98 2.54
CA MET A 33 -23.61 -8.94 2.96
C MET A 33 -24.13 -8.65 4.37
N ILE A 34 -23.22 -8.39 5.33
CA ILE A 34 -23.58 -8.07 6.72
C ILE A 34 -24.33 -6.74 6.80
N THR A 35 -23.87 -5.70 6.09
CA THR A 35 -24.53 -4.37 6.12
C THR A 35 -25.91 -4.41 5.48
N ILE A 36 -26.12 -5.16 4.39
CA ILE A 36 -27.44 -5.39 3.80
C ILE A 36 -28.35 -6.14 4.78
N LEU A 37 -27.85 -7.19 5.44
CA LEU A 37 -28.63 -7.94 6.44
C LEU A 37 -29.08 -7.05 7.60
N ILE A 38 -28.15 -6.28 8.20
CA ILE A 38 -28.46 -5.40 9.34
C ILE A 38 -29.40 -4.28 8.90
N SER A 39 -29.14 -3.64 7.76
CA SER A 39 -30.00 -2.56 7.26
C SER A 39 -31.42 -3.07 6.98
N TYR A 40 -31.58 -4.26 6.41
CA TYR A 40 -32.88 -4.89 6.23
C TYR A 40 -33.62 -5.15 7.55
N LEU A 41 -32.93 -5.70 8.56
CA LEU A 41 -33.51 -5.91 9.90
C LEU A 41 -33.94 -4.59 10.54
N MET A 42 -33.11 -3.54 10.46
CA MET A 42 -33.43 -2.23 11.00
C MET A 42 -34.65 -1.62 10.31
N ILE A 43 -34.70 -1.64 8.98
CA ILE A 43 -35.85 -1.16 8.20
C ILE A 43 -37.13 -1.89 8.62
N ASN A 44 -37.09 -3.22 8.74
CA ASN A 44 -38.26 -3.99 9.15
C ASN A 44 -38.73 -3.63 10.56
N LEU A 45 -37.81 -3.40 11.51
CA LEU A 45 -38.17 -2.99 12.87
C LEU A 45 -38.89 -1.64 12.89
N PHE A 46 -38.48 -0.68 12.05
CA PHE A 46 -39.14 0.63 11.96
C PHE A 46 -40.56 0.56 11.38
N PHE A 47 -40.81 -0.35 10.45
CA PHE A 47 -42.13 -0.49 9.81
C PHE A 47 -43.02 -1.57 10.42
N ASN A 48 -42.53 -2.32 11.40
CA ASN A 48 -43.30 -3.37 12.07
C ASN A 48 -44.36 -2.76 13.01
N LYS A 49 -45.62 -3.18 12.84
CA LYS A 49 -46.76 -2.76 13.68
C LYS A 49 -47.05 -3.73 14.83
N TYR A 50 -46.53 -4.95 14.78
CA TYR A 50 -46.78 -5.97 15.79
C TYR A 50 -45.93 -5.72 17.04
N THR A 51 -46.52 -5.90 18.21
CA THR A 51 -45.83 -5.71 19.50
C THR A 51 -45.76 -7.02 20.25
N ASN A 52 -44.59 -7.33 20.81
CA ASN A 52 -44.39 -8.43 21.74
C ASN A 52 -43.64 -7.94 22.98
N ARG A 53 -44.35 -7.82 24.10
CA ARG A 53 -43.82 -7.22 25.35
C ARG A 53 -43.20 -8.23 26.31
N PHE A 54 -43.45 -9.51 26.10
CA PHE A 54 -43.02 -10.58 27.02
C PHE A 54 -41.75 -11.29 26.55
N LEU A 55 -41.16 -10.87 25.43
CA LEU A 55 -39.88 -11.38 24.95
C LEU A 55 -38.73 -10.75 25.74
N ILE A 56 -38.37 -11.39 26.86
CA ILE A 56 -37.29 -10.92 27.74
C ILE A 56 -35.97 -11.63 27.43
N GLU A 57 -36.02 -12.93 27.11
CA GLU A 57 -34.85 -13.77 26.87
C GLU A 57 -34.98 -14.59 25.58
N GLY A 58 -33.82 -14.96 25.02
CA GLY A 58 -33.74 -15.70 23.77
C GLY A 58 -32.42 -16.44 23.60
N GLN A 59 -32.11 -17.38 24.50
CA GLN A 59 -30.82 -18.08 24.49
C GLN A 59 -30.44 -18.68 23.13
N MET A 60 -31.42 -19.19 22.38
CA MET A 60 -31.17 -19.76 21.04
C MET A 60 -30.75 -18.70 20.02
N ILE A 61 -31.31 -17.47 20.04
CA ILE A 61 -30.89 -16.41 19.12
C ILE A 61 -29.51 -15.86 19.51
N GLU A 62 -29.23 -15.80 20.82
CA GLU A 62 -27.92 -15.39 21.33
C GLU A 62 -26.81 -16.34 20.88
N LEU A 63 -27.07 -17.64 20.92
CA LEU A 63 -26.16 -18.65 20.42
C LEU A 63 -25.89 -18.45 18.91
N ILE A 64 -26.95 -18.23 18.12
CA ILE A 64 -26.85 -18.06 16.66
C ILE A 64 -26.01 -16.82 16.32
N TRP A 65 -26.31 -15.65 16.89
CA TRP A 65 -25.58 -14.42 16.58
C TRP A 65 -24.17 -14.39 17.17
N THR A 66 -23.80 -15.33 18.02
CA THR A 66 -22.43 -15.44 18.55
C THR A 66 -21.60 -16.36 17.66
N ILE A 67 -22.16 -17.51 17.28
CA ILE A 67 -21.47 -18.49 16.44
C ILE A 67 -21.30 -17.99 15.01
N LEU A 68 -22.33 -17.35 14.42
CA LEU A 68 -22.29 -16.94 13.02
C LEU A 68 -21.18 -15.90 12.74
N PRO A 69 -21.03 -14.80 13.52
CA PRO A 69 -19.91 -13.88 13.34
C PRO A 69 -18.55 -14.54 13.57
N ALA A 70 -18.43 -15.45 14.53
CA ALA A 70 -17.17 -16.17 14.77
C ALA A 70 -16.72 -16.95 13.52
N PHE A 71 -17.64 -17.66 12.85
CA PHE A 71 -17.34 -18.31 11.57
C PHE A 71 -16.98 -17.30 10.47
N THR A 72 -17.71 -16.19 10.34
CA THR A 72 -17.37 -15.17 9.33
C THR A 72 -15.96 -14.59 9.52
N LEU A 73 -15.51 -14.40 10.77
CA LEU A 73 -14.16 -13.93 11.06
C LEU A 73 -13.10 -14.96 10.67
N ILE A 74 -13.36 -16.25 10.84
CA ILE A 74 -12.43 -17.31 10.37
C ILE A 74 -12.26 -17.24 8.85
N PHE A 75 -13.35 -17.03 8.09
CA PHE A 75 -13.29 -16.89 6.63
C PHE A 75 -12.54 -15.65 6.14
N ILE A 76 -12.48 -14.59 6.96
CA ILE A 76 -11.65 -13.41 6.68
C ILE A 76 -10.20 -13.67 7.09
N ALA A 77 -9.98 -14.28 8.26
CA ALA A 77 -8.66 -14.45 8.84
C ALA A 77 -7.76 -15.40 8.05
N LEU A 78 -8.29 -16.51 7.52
CA LEU A 78 -7.49 -17.51 6.78
C LEU A 78 -6.77 -16.93 5.55
N PRO A 79 -7.44 -16.26 4.59
CA PRO A 79 -6.74 -15.64 3.46
C PRO A 79 -5.84 -14.47 3.90
N SER A 80 -6.22 -13.73 4.95
CA SER A 80 -5.41 -12.62 5.50
C SER A 80 -4.06 -13.11 6.02
N LEU A 81 -4.07 -14.16 6.85
CA LEU A 81 -2.85 -14.73 7.43
C LEU A 81 -1.96 -15.35 6.35
N ARG A 82 -2.55 -16.04 5.37
CA ARG A 82 -1.79 -16.55 4.21
C ARG A 82 -1.05 -15.43 3.49
N LEU A 83 -1.72 -14.30 3.22
CA LEU A 83 -1.12 -13.16 2.56
C LEU A 83 -0.02 -12.52 3.42
N LEU A 84 -0.22 -12.42 4.73
CA LEU A 84 0.78 -11.91 5.67
C LEU A 84 2.09 -12.71 5.58
N TYR A 85 2.03 -14.04 5.57
CA TYR A 85 3.23 -14.87 5.45
C TYR A 85 3.90 -14.75 4.08
N LEU A 86 3.13 -14.61 2.99
CA LEU A 86 3.68 -14.38 1.66
C LEU A 86 4.39 -13.02 1.54
N LEU A 87 3.95 -12.00 2.28
CA LEU A 87 4.60 -10.68 2.31
C LEU A 87 5.92 -10.70 3.09
N ASP A 88 6.04 -11.57 4.10
CA ASP A 88 7.21 -11.67 4.96
C ASP A 88 8.31 -12.59 4.39
N GLU A 89 7.97 -13.46 3.42
CA GLU A 89 8.95 -14.29 2.73
C GLU A 89 9.98 -13.44 1.96
N LEU A 90 11.20 -13.40 2.51
CA LEU A 90 12.35 -12.74 1.89
C LEU A 90 12.92 -13.64 0.78
N ASN A 91 12.42 -13.44 -0.44
CA ASN A 91 13.01 -14.03 -1.64
C ASN A 91 14.40 -13.43 -1.88
N ASN A 92 15.35 -14.27 -2.33
CA ASN A 92 16.73 -13.89 -2.69
C ASN A 92 16.72 -12.69 -3.66
N PRO A 93 16.96 -11.46 -3.17
CA PRO A 93 16.80 -10.27 -3.98
C PRO A 93 18.05 -10.05 -4.84
N LEU A 94 17.85 -9.57 -6.05
CA LEU A 94 18.94 -9.31 -6.99
C LEU A 94 19.53 -7.91 -6.82
N ILE A 95 18.73 -6.97 -6.29
CA ILE A 95 19.09 -5.56 -6.13
C ILE A 95 18.60 -5.09 -4.77
N THR A 96 19.46 -4.35 -4.08
CA THR A 96 19.16 -3.62 -2.85
C THR A 96 19.13 -2.12 -3.13
N LEU A 97 18.00 -1.50 -2.80
CA LEU A 97 17.82 -0.05 -2.79
C LEU A 97 17.69 0.41 -1.35
N LYS A 98 18.49 1.38 -0.92
CA LYS A 98 18.27 2.06 0.36
C LYS A 98 17.57 3.39 0.11
N SER A 99 16.50 3.64 0.87
CA SER A 99 15.74 4.87 0.86
C SER A 99 15.81 5.52 2.22
N ILE A 100 16.19 6.80 2.25
CA ILE A 100 16.39 7.56 3.47
C ILE A 100 15.52 8.81 3.41
N GLY A 101 14.60 8.93 4.36
CA GLY A 101 13.71 10.08 4.50
C GLY A 101 14.39 11.25 5.22
N HIS A 102 14.18 12.46 4.69
CA HIS A 102 14.60 13.74 5.25
C HIS A 102 13.46 14.76 5.17
N GLN A 103 13.51 15.84 5.95
CA GLN A 103 12.65 17.00 5.84
C GLN A 103 13.14 17.92 4.69
N TRP A 104 12.50 17.99 3.53
CA TRP A 104 11.33 17.24 3.02
C TRP A 104 11.64 16.70 1.62
N TYR A 105 12.43 15.63 1.58
CA TYR A 105 12.87 14.96 0.37
C TYR A 105 13.30 13.53 0.69
N TRP A 106 13.55 12.73 -0.36
CA TRP A 106 14.07 11.38 -0.21
C TRP A 106 15.45 11.31 -0.83
N SER A 107 16.35 10.58 -0.18
CA SER A 107 17.63 10.20 -0.78
C SER A 107 17.66 8.70 -1.02
N TYR A 108 18.32 8.29 -2.10
CA TYR A 108 18.37 6.91 -2.55
C TYR A 108 19.81 6.48 -2.75
N GLU A 109 20.17 5.28 -2.27
CA GLU A 109 21.48 4.69 -2.46
C GLU A 109 21.33 3.30 -3.09
N TYR A 110 22.08 3.06 -4.17
CA TYR A 110 22.20 1.75 -4.83
C TYR A 110 23.50 1.08 -4.36
N SER A 111 23.46 0.46 -3.18
CA SER A 111 24.66 -0.05 -2.49
C SER A 111 25.36 -1.23 -3.17
N ASP A 112 24.64 -1.96 -4.02
CA ASP A 112 25.17 -3.15 -4.71
C ASP A 112 26.03 -2.78 -5.94
N PHE A 113 26.00 -1.51 -6.36
CA PHE A 113 26.70 -0.98 -7.52
C PHE A 113 27.74 0.07 -7.10
N SER A 114 28.22 0.90 -8.03
CA SER A 114 29.24 1.94 -7.86
C SER A 114 28.84 3.11 -6.94
N ASN A 115 28.24 2.83 -5.77
CA ASN A 115 27.75 3.79 -4.78
C ASN A 115 26.98 4.95 -5.42
N VAL A 116 26.02 4.63 -6.29
CA VAL A 116 25.15 5.65 -6.87
C VAL A 116 24.22 6.16 -5.77
N GLU A 117 24.37 7.43 -5.42
CA GLU A 117 23.54 8.14 -4.45
C GLU A 117 22.98 9.42 -5.07
N PHE A 118 21.72 9.73 -4.78
CA PHE A 118 21.10 10.99 -5.19
C PHE A 118 19.91 11.37 -4.31
N ASP A 119 19.63 12.67 -4.30
CA ASP A 119 18.45 13.25 -3.66
C ASP A 119 17.32 13.42 -4.69
N SER A 120 16.09 13.28 -4.21
CA SER A 120 14.85 13.37 -4.99
C SER A 120 13.91 14.38 -4.35
N TYR A 121 13.76 15.53 -5.00
CA TYR A 121 12.91 16.64 -4.59
C TYR A 121 11.69 16.75 -5.49
N MET A 122 10.59 17.22 -4.91
CA MET A 122 9.41 17.59 -5.68
C MET A 122 9.69 18.76 -6.62
N ILE A 123 9.27 18.64 -7.88
CA ILE A 123 9.32 19.76 -8.81
C ILE A 123 8.24 20.80 -8.42
N GLN A 124 8.67 22.00 -8.04
CA GLN A 124 7.78 23.05 -7.51
C GLN A 124 6.87 23.67 -8.58
N SER A 125 7.43 23.94 -9.76
CA SER A 125 6.70 24.46 -10.92
C SER A 125 6.88 23.50 -12.08
N PRO A 126 5.81 22.89 -12.62
CA PRO A 126 5.92 22.08 -13.81
C PRO A 126 6.36 22.99 -14.97
N GLU A 127 7.66 23.02 -15.29
CA GLU A 127 8.20 23.74 -16.45
C GLU A 127 7.60 23.20 -17.76
N ASN A 128 7.26 21.91 -17.74
CA ASN A 128 6.60 21.20 -18.83
C ASN A 128 5.13 20.95 -18.49
N MET A 129 4.24 21.18 -19.46
CA MET A 129 2.79 20.90 -19.33
C MET A 129 2.45 19.44 -19.01
N ASN A 130 3.40 18.52 -19.13
CA ASN A 130 3.20 17.08 -18.96
C ASN A 130 3.45 16.59 -17.53
N ASN A 131 3.91 17.44 -16.61
CA ASN A 131 4.23 17.04 -15.26
C ASN A 131 2.99 17.04 -14.35
N PHE A 132 2.90 16.05 -13.47
CA PHE A 132 1.86 15.94 -12.46
C PHE A 132 2.21 16.80 -11.24
N ARG A 133 1.35 17.77 -10.96
CA ARG A 133 1.45 18.65 -9.78
C ARG A 133 1.56 17.82 -8.50
N LEU A 134 2.56 18.12 -7.69
CA LEU A 134 2.89 17.48 -6.40
C LEU A 134 3.37 16.02 -6.45
N LEU A 135 3.50 15.42 -7.63
CA LEU A 135 3.87 14.02 -7.78
C LEU A 135 5.21 13.83 -8.47
N ASP A 136 5.53 14.66 -9.46
CA ASP A 136 6.82 14.56 -10.14
C ASP A 136 7.99 15.05 -9.28
N VAL A 137 9.12 14.39 -9.48
CA VAL A 137 10.41 14.66 -8.85
C VAL A 137 11.46 14.95 -9.89
N ASP A 138 12.53 15.63 -9.48
CA ASP A 138 13.71 15.89 -10.31
C ASP A 138 14.47 14.61 -10.67
N ASN A 139 14.75 13.75 -9.68
CA ASN A 139 15.45 12.48 -9.83
C ASN A 139 14.54 11.33 -9.44
N ARG A 140 14.27 10.45 -10.40
CA ARG A 140 13.41 9.26 -10.22
C ARG A 140 14.23 8.06 -9.81
N ILE A 141 13.63 7.18 -9.02
CA ILE A 141 14.21 5.87 -8.74
C ILE A 141 14.06 5.03 -10.00
N ILE A 142 15.17 4.54 -10.56
CA ILE A 142 15.13 3.67 -11.73
C ILE A 142 15.37 2.23 -11.27
N LEU A 143 14.46 1.32 -11.62
CA LEU A 143 14.50 -0.09 -11.21
C LEU A 143 14.15 -1.01 -12.39
N PRO A 144 14.76 -2.21 -12.49
CA PRO A 144 14.40 -3.16 -13.52
C PRO A 144 13.10 -3.89 -13.18
N MET A 145 12.22 -4.02 -14.18
CA MET A 145 11.05 -4.88 -14.10
C MET A 145 11.47 -6.36 -14.04
N ASN A 146 10.57 -7.21 -13.56
CA ASN A 146 10.73 -8.66 -13.49
C ASN A 146 11.87 -9.18 -12.60
N ASN A 147 12.34 -8.35 -11.68
CA ASN A 147 13.38 -8.71 -10.72
C ASN A 147 12.87 -8.54 -9.28
N GLN A 148 13.34 -9.40 -8.37
CA GLN A 148 13.09 -9.24 -6.94
C GLN A 148 14.02 -8.14 -6.40
N ILE A 149 13.42 -7.09 -5.84
CA ILE A 149 14.12 -5.92 -5.30
C ILE A 149 13.91 -5.91 -3.79
N ARG A 150 15.00 -5.75 -3.04
CA ARG A 150 14.96 -5.46 -1.61
C ARG A 150 15.04 -3.95 -1.43
N ILE A 151 14.15 -3.40 -0.62
CA ILE A 151 14.26 -2.01 -0.17
C ILE A 151 14.54 -1.95 1.32
N LEU A 152 15.51 -1.11 1.68
CA LEU A 152 15.86 -0.76 3.04
C LEU A 152 15.41 0.67 3.30
N VAL A 153 14.54 0.88 4.27
CA VAL A 153 13.92 2.18 4.55
C VAL A 153 14.32 2.65 5.95
N THR A 154 14.84 3.87 6.04
CA THR A 154 15.23 4.54 7.29
C THR A 154 15.02 6.04 7.15
N ALA A 155 15.18 6.80 8.23
CA ALA A 155 15.21 8.26 8.20
C ALA A 155 16.42 8.79 8.97
N THR A 156 16.76 10.07 8.76
CA THR A 156 17.85 10.79 9.46
C THR A 156 17.34 11.76 10.52
N ASP A 157 16.08 12.20 10.42
CA ASP A 157 15.52 13.26 11.25
C ASP A 157 14.28 12.83 12.05
N VAL A 158 13.09 12.86 11.45
CA VAL A 158 11.81 12.47 12.02
C VAL A 158 11.30 11.19 11.37
N ILE A 159 10.14 10.72 11.79
CA ILE A 159 9.52 9.55 11.16
C ILE A 159 8.91 9.99 9.82
N HIS A 160 9.15 9.19 8.78
CA HIS A 160 8.47 9.27 7.48
C HIS A 160 7.88 7.90 7.15
N SER A 161 7.22 7.78 6.00
CA SER A 161 6.79 6.47 5.48
C SER A 161 6.93 6.45 3.98
N TRP A 162 7.72 5.49 3.48
CA TRP A 162 7.93 5.27 2.06
C TRP A 162 6.80 4.40 1.51
N THR A 163 6.04 4.92 0.54
CA THR A 163 4.81 4.27 0.07
C THR A 163 4.67 4.35 -1.44
N ILE A 164 4.41 3.21 -2.08
CA ILE A 164 4.01 3.11 -3.50
C ILE A 164 2.75 2.26 -3.59
N PRO A 165 1.54 2.87 -3.69
CA PRO A 165 0.28 2.13 -3.62
C PRO A 165 0.10 1.08 -4.73
N ALA A 166 0.56 1.36 -5.95
CA ALA A 166 0.45 0.43 -7.07
C ALA A 166 1.28 -0.85 -6.87
N LEU A 167 2.31 -0.81 -6.03
CA LEU A 167 3.12 -1.97 -5.66
C LEU A 167 2.65 -2.64 -4.36
N GLY A 168 1.69 -2.04 -3.65
CA GLY A 168 1.22 -2.54 -2.36
C GLY A 168 2.23 -2.38 -1.22
N ILE A 169 3.15 -1.41 -1.33
CA ILE A 169 4.22 -1.21 -0.35
C ILE A 169 3.96 0.06 0.45
N LYS A 170 4.03 -0.07 1.77
CA LYS A 170 4.13 1.02 2.73
C LYS A 170 5.05 0.58 3.85
N VAL A 171 6.16 1.29 4.04
CA VAL A 171 7.14 0.99 5.09
C VAL A 171 7.56 2.28 5.78
N ASP A 172 7.45 2.28 7.11
CA ASP A 172 7.86 3.44 7.91
C ASP A 172 9.39 3.59 7.89
N ALA A 173 9.82 4.84 7.83
CA ALA A 173 11.20 5.28 7.83
C ALA A 173 11.48 5.88 9.22
N ASN A 174 12.12 5.10 10.11
CA ASN A 174 12.31 5.50 11.50
C ASN A 174 13.80 5.82 11.74
N PRO A 175 14.14 6.97 12.32
CA PRO A 175 15.52 7.26 12.69
C PRO A 175 16.11 6.18 13.60
N GLY A 176 17.29 5.69 13.25
CA GLY A 176 17.98 4.63 14.00
C GLY A 176 17.46 3.20 13.77
N ARG A 177 16.53 2.99 12.83
CA ARG A 177 16.03 1.65 12.46
C ARG A 177 16.01 1.47 10.95
N LEU A 178 16.60 0.38 10.48
CA LEU A 178 16.60 -0.02 9.09
C LEU A 178 15.49 -1.06 8.86
N ASN A 179 14.34 -0.62 8.34
CA ASN A 179 13.27 -1.52 7.96
C ASN A 179 13.55 -2.14 6.59
N GLN A 180 13.22 -3.42 6.42
CA GLN A 180 13.42 -4.13 5.17
C GLN A 180 12.08 -4.66 4.65
N THR A 181 11.86 -4.53 3.35
CA THR A 181 10.84 -5.30 2.64
C THR A 181 11.35 -5.69 1.26
N SER A 182 10.63 -6.58 0.58
CA SER A 182 10.95 -6.98 -0.77
C SER A 182 9.73 -6.83 -1.67
N PHE A 183 9.97 -6.50 -2.92
CA PHE A 183 8.91 -6.35 -3.90
C PHE A 183 9.37 -6.70 -5.31
N PHE A 184 8.38 -6.82 -6.19
CA PHE A 184 8.56 -7.21 -7.58
C PHE A 184 7.69 -6.30 -8.46
N ILE A 185 8.21 -5.88 -9.60
CA ILE A 185 7.47 -5.04 -10.56
C ILE A 185 7.19 -5.84 -11.84
N ASN A 186 5.92 -6.10 -12.14
CA ASN A 186 5.46 -6.95 -13.25
C ASN A 186 5.49 -6.27 -14.63
N ARG A 187 5.58 -4.94 -14.68
CA ARG A 187 5.45 -4.18 -15.94
C ARG A 187 6.30 -2.92 -15.95
N PRO A 188 6.68 -2.41 -17.13
CA PRO A 188 7.38 -1.14 -17.24
C PRO A 188 6.42 0.04 -16.98
N GLY A 189 6.98 1.18 -16.63
CA GLY A 189 6.25 2.45 -16.48
C GLY A 189 6.59 3.21 -15.20
N MET A 190 5.84 4.31 -14.99
CA MET A 190 6.01 5.21 -13.86
C MET A 190 5.02 4.88 -12.74
N PHE A 191 5.53 4.66 -11.53
CA PHE A 191 4.74 4.43 -10.32
C PHE A 191 4.97 5.55 -9.31
N PHE A 192 3.88 6.11 -8.82
CA PHE A 192 3.89 7.30 -7.96
C PHE A 192 3.45 6.96 -6.55
N GLY A 193 4.06 7.64 -5.59
CA GLY A 193 3.85 7.50 -4.17
C GLY A 193 4.05 8.83 -3.45
N GLN A 194 3.71 8.85 -2.17
CA GLN A 194 3.87 10.01 -1.30
C GLN A 194 4.24 9.56 0.11
N CYS A 195 4.89 10.44 0.88
CA CYS A 195 5.09 10.19 2.30
C CYS A 195 3.74 9.95 3.00
N SER A 196 3.64 8.85 3.77
CA SER A 196 2.40 8.43 4.43
C SER A 196 2.46 8.47 5.95
N GLU A 197 3.37 9.27 6.51
CA GLU A 197 3.55 9.53 7.95
C GLU A 197 3.89 11.01 8.18
N ILE A 198 3.28 11.65 9.18
CA ILE A 198 3.36 13.09 9.36
C ILE A 198 4.78 13.55 9.75
N CYS A 199 5.41 14.34 8.87
CA CYS A 199 6.83 14.72 9.02
C CYS A 199 7.10 16.25 9.05
N GLY A 200 6.06 17.07 9.21
CA GLY A 200 6.18 18.53 9.38
C GLY A 200 5.56 19.36 8.25
N ALA A 201 6.03 20.59 8.06
CA ALA A 201 5.38 21.61 7.24
C ALA A 201 5.17 21.19 5.77
N ASN A 202 6.16 20.53 5.16
CA ASN A 202 6.07 20.09 3.77
C ASN A 202 5.82 18.57 3.63
N HIS A 203 5.14 17.97 4.60
CA HIS A 203 4.76 16.54 4.55
C HIS A 203 4.08 16.14 3.23
N SER A 204 3.22 17.00 2.70
CA SER A 204 2.50 16.76 1.43
C SER A 204 3.36 16.92 0.16
N PHE A 205 4.63 17.35 0.29
CA PHE A 205 5.47 17.83 -0.81
C PHE A 205 6.78 17.04 -0.97
N MET A 206 6.78 15.78 -0.55
CA MET A 206 7.90 14.84 -0.74
C MET A 206 7.42 13.54 -1.41
N PRO A 207 7.05 13.60 -2.71
CA PRO A 207 6.57 12.45 -3.45
C PRO A 207 7.70 11.46 -3.73
N ILE A 208 7.30 10.27 -4.18
CA ILE A 208 8.19 9.18 -4.55
C ILE A 208 7.81 8.76 -5.95
N VAL A 209 8.80 8.60 -6.83
CA VAL A 209 8.56 8.16 -8.20
C VAL A 209 9.53 7.05 -8.56
N ILE A 210 8.97 5.90 -8.98
CA ILE A 210 9.71 4.78 -9.54
C ILE A 210 9.47 4.72 -11.04
N GLU A 211 10.55 4.61 -11.79
CA GLU A 211 10.59 4.29 -13.20
C GLU A 211 11.03 2.83 -13.37
N SER A 212 10.10 1.99 -13.81
CA SER A 212 10.33 0.58 -14.10
C SER A 212 10.69 0.38 -15.56
N ILE A 213 11.89 -0.15 -15.82
CA ILE A 213 12.46 -0.32 -17.17
C ILE A 213 12.96 -1.73 -17.41
N SER A 214 13.37 -2.05 -18.64
CA SER A 214 14.03 -3.33 -18.93
C SER A 214 15.39 -3.42 -18.23
N THR A 215 15.80 -4.64 -17.88
CA THR A 215 17.10 -4.91 -17.25
C THR A 215 18.27 -4.38 -18.08
N GLU A 216 18.20 -4.47 -19.41
CA GLU A 216 19.24 -3.92 -20.30
C GLU A 216 19.39 -2.40 -20.17
N ASN A 217 18.28 -1.67 -20.10
CA ASN A 217 18.31 -0.21 -19.95
C ASN A 217 18.76 0.17 -18.53
N PHE A 218 18.36 -0.61 -17.51
CA PHE A 218 18.85 -0.43 -16.15
C PHE A 218 20.37 -0.57 -16.06
N ILE A 219 20.93 -1.62 -16.69
CA ILE A 219 22.39 -1.83 -16.73
C ILE A 219 23.10 -0.68 -17.45
N LYS A 220 22.51 -0.10 -18.50
CA LYS A 220 23.08 1.08 -19.17
C LYS A 220 22.99 2.36 -18.34
N TRP A 221 21.94 2.49 -17.53
CA TRP A 221 21.73 3.66 -16.68
C TRP A 221 22.65 3.65 -15.45
N ILE A 222 22.90 2.47 -14.87
CA ILE A 222 23.71 2.34 -13.65
C ILE A 222 25.22 2.41 -13.90
N ASN A 223 25.67 2.21 -15.15
CA ASN A 223 27.08 2.28 -15.57
C ASN A 223 27.46 3.65 -16.11
#